data_AF-A0A1E1WNE6-F1
#
_entry.id   AF-A0A1E1WNE6-F1
#
_cell.length_a   1.000
_cell.length_b   1.000
_cell.length_c   1.000
_cell.angle_alpha   90.00
_cell.angle_beta   90.00
_cell.angle_gamma   90.00
#
_symmetry.space_group_name_H-M   'P 1'
#
loop_
_entity.id
_entity.type
_entity.pdbx_description
1 polymer ?
#
loop_
_entity_poly.entity_id
_entity_poly.type
_entity_poly.pdbx_seq_one_letter_code
_entity_poly.pdbx_strand_id
1 'polypeptide(L)'
;SMVGWNKHVVEAHRTARSRFMEWVRCGRPKTGIVHQEMCDSRRVFKSRLKWCQDHKHQIRMDSLAEKHSKGNFRGFWQDTSKVNVAPGLPVSVDDVQDPKDIAR
;
A
#
# COMPACT_ATOMS: atom_id res chain seq x y z
N SER A 1 -1.66 -1.92 -10.36
CA SER A 1 -2.15 -0.71 -9.68
C SER A 1 -1.42 -0.57 -8.34
N MET A 2 -0.98 0.64 -7.97
CA MET A 2 -0.23 0.83 -6.71
C MET A 2 -1.19 0.73 -5.51
N VAL A 3 -0.88 -0.16 -4.57
CA VAL A 3 -1.62 -0.31 -3.32
C VAL A 3 -1.56 1.04 -2.56
N GLY A 4 -2.71 1.59 -2.18
CA GLY A 4 -2.80 2.89 -1.50
C GLY A 4 -2.94 4.12 -2.42
N TRP A 5 -2.90 3.97 -3.76
CA TRP A 5 -3.03 5.09 -4.70
C TRP A 5 -4.30 5.94 -4.48
N ASN A 6 -5.46 5.27 -4.40
CA ASN A 6 -6.75 5.96 -4.28
C ASN A 6 -6.92 6.69 -2.95
N LYS A 7 -6.36 6.16 -1.84
CA LYS A 7 -6.51 6.77 -0.50
C LYS A 7 -5.46 7.85 -0.23
N HIS A 8 -4.22 7.70 -0.70
CA HIS A 8 -3.10 8.54 -0.25
C HIS A 8 -2.43 9.39 -1.33
N VAL A 9 -2.63 9.06 -2.61
CA VAL A 9 -1.86 9.67 -3.71
C VAL A 9 -2.74 10.47 -4.67
N VAL A 10 -4.03 10.12 -4.82
CA VAL A 10 -4.90 10.70 -5.86
C VAL A 10 -5.09 12.21 -5.71
N GLU A 11 -5.27 12.70 -4.48
CA GLU A 11 -5.48 14.12 -4.22
C GLU A 11 -4.18 14.90 -4.43
N ALA A 12 -3.06 14.43 -3.87
CA ALA A 12 -1.76 15.04 -4.07
C ALA A 12 -1.38 15.08 -5.56
N HIS A 13 -1.71 14.05 -6.33
CA HIS A 13 -1.53 14.01 -7.78
C HIS A 13 -2.39 15.05 -8.50
N ARG A 14 -3.70 15.15 -8.17
CA ARG A 14 -4.61 16.15 -8.74
C ARG A 14 -4.11 17.57 -8.47
N THR A 15 -3.70 17.87 -7.25
CA THR A 15 -3.15 19.17 -6.87
C THR A 15 -1.86 19.49 -7.62
N ALA A 16 -0.91 18.55 -7.68
CA ALA A 16 0.34 18.73 -8.43
C ALA A 16 0.08 18.94 -9.93
N ARG A 17 -0.88 18.20 -10.51
CA ARG A 17 -1.31 18.37 -11.91
C ARG A 17 -1.90 19.76 -12.15
N SER A 18 -2.74 20.24 -11.25
CA SER A 18 -3.36 21.57 -11.34
C SER A 18 -2.32 22.69 -11.29
N ARG A 19 -1.43 22.67 -10.28
CA ARG A 19 -0.36 23.67 -10.15
C ARG A 19 0.64 23.63 -11.30
N PHE A 20 0.92 22.44 -11.83
CA PHE A 20 1.74 22.31 -13.04
C PHE A 20 1.08 22.98 -14.25
N MET A 21 -0.23 22.80 -14.45
CA MET A 21 -0.96 23.46 -15.54
C MET A 21 -0.96 24.96 -15.40
N GLU A 22 -1.13 25.47 -14.18
CA GLU A 22 -1.06 26.91 -13.92
C GLU A 22 0.34 27.47 -14.21
N TRP A 23 1.40 26.79 -13.76
CA TRP A 23 2.77 27.14 -14.09
C TRP A 23 3.05 27.16 -15.60
N VAL A 24 2.48 26.21 -16.35
CA VAL A 24 2.57 26.20 -17.83
C VAL A 24 1.82 27.39 -18.43
N ARG A 25 0.62 27.73 -17.94
CA ARG A 25 -0.17 28.88 -18.41
C ARG A 25 0.55 30.21 -18.18
N CYS A 26 1.27 30.35 -17.08
CA CYS A 26 2.08 31.54 -16.78
C CYS A 26 3.41 31.61 -17.56
N GLY A 27 3.66 30.73 -18.53
CA GLY A 27 4.89 30.74 -19.33
C GLY A 27 6.10 30.11 -18.64
N ARG A 28 5.87 29.21 -17.67
CA ARG A 28 6.91 28.47 -16.94
C ARG A 28 7.91 29.37 -16.21
N PRO A 29 7.44 30.30 -15.36
CA PRO A 29 8.34 31.18 -14.61
C PRO A 29 9.32 30.37 -13.76
N LYS A 30 10.56 30.84 -13.63
CA LYS A 30 11.62 30.18 -12.83
C LYS A 30 11.65 30.62 -11.37
N THR A 31 10.91 31.68 -11.04
CA THR A 31 10.83 32.31 -9.73
C THR A 31 9.40 32.77 -9.46
N GLY A 32 9.14 33.25 -8.24
CA GLY A 32 7.82 33.74 -7.85
C GLY A 32 6.86 32.65 -7.40
N ILE A 33 5.66 33.07 -7.01
CA ILE A 33 4.70 32.23 -6.29
C ILE A 33 4.26 31.00 -7.10
N VAL A 34 3.99 31.17 -8.39
CA VAL A 34 3.54 30.07 -9.26
C VAL A 34 4.61 28.98 -9.41
N HIS A 35 5.89 29.38 -9.51
CA HIS A 35 7.01 28.43 -9.54
C HIS A 35 7.14 27.68 -8.21
N GLN A 36 7.00 28.40 -7.09
CA GLN A 36 7.09 27.82 -5.74
C GLN A 36 5.96 26.82 -5.49
N GLU A 37 4.72 27.18 -5.78
CA GLU A 37 3.55 26.31 -5.62
C GLU A 37 3.63 25.05 -6.50
N MET A 38 4.16 25.16 -7.72
CA MET A 38 4.41 24.01 -8.59
C MET A 38 5.47 23.08 -7.99
N CYS A 39 6.58 23.62 -7.49
CA CYS A 39 7.64 22.85 -6.84
C CYS A 39 7.12 22.13 -5.57
N ASP A 40 6.39 22.85 -4.72
CA ASP A 40 5.88 22.31 -3.46
C ASP A 40 4.83 21.23 -3.67
N SER A 41 3.86 21.46 -4.55
CA SER A 41 2.85 20.45 -4.87
C SER A 41 3.48 19.19 -5.47
N ARG A 42 4.50 19.33 -6.33
CA ARG A 42 5.27 18.19 -6.86
C ARG A 42 6.03 17.45 -5.76
N ARG A 43 6.64 18.16 -4.81
CA ARG A 43 7.34 17.58 -3.65
C ARG A 43 6.38 16.77 -2.78
N VAL A 44 5.21 17.32 -2.47
CA VAL A 44 4.16 16.63 -1.70
C VAL A 44 3.71 15.36 -2.41
N PHE A 45 3.41 15.43 -3.72
CA PHE A 45 3.03 14.26 -4.51
C PHE A 45 4.11 13.17 -4.45
N LYS A 46 5.38 13.52 -4.69
CA LYS A 46 6.49 12.57 -4.64
C LYS A 46 6.67 11.96 -3.24
N SER A 47 6.50 12.77 -2.19
CA SER A 47 6.58 12.30 -0.80
C SER A 47 5.48 11.27 -0.51
N ARG A 48 4.23 11.53 -0.89
CA ARG A 48 3.11 10.57 -0.74
C ARG A 48 3.34 9.30 -1.55
N LEU A 49 3.88 9.42 -2.76
CA LEU A 49 4.22 8.27 -3.60
C LEU A 49 5.30 7.41 -2.95
N LYS A 50 6.36 8.03 -2.44
CA LYS A 50 7.44 7.35 -1.73
C LYS A 50 6.93 6.68 -0.46
N TRP A 51 6.11 7.37 0.33
CA TRP A 51 5.50 6.78 1.52
C TRP A 51 4.69 5.53 1.19
N CYS A 52 3.87 5.57 0.14
CA CYS A 52 3.11 4.38 -0.29
C CYS A 52 4.02 3.23 -0.75
N GLN A 53 5.18 3.55 -1.33
CA GLN A 53 6.15 2.55 -1.75
C GLN A 53 6.87 1.91 -0.56
N ASP A 54 7.24 2.73 0.42
CA ASP A 54 7.95 2.30 1.63
C ASP A 54 7.01 1.50 2.57
N HIS A 55 5.71 1.83 2.58
CA HIS A 55 4.71 1.21 3.47
C HIS A 55 3.78 0.22 2.75
N LYS A 56 4.17 -0.30 1.58
CA LYS A 56 3.33 -1.25 0.80
C LYS A 56 2.82 -2.43 1.64
N HIS A 57 3.69 -2.99 2.49
CA HIS A 57 3.33 -4.11 3.35
C HIS A 57 2.26 -3.71 4.37
N GLN A 58 2.47 -2.60 5.07
CA GLN A 58 1.52 -2.07 6.04
C GLN A 58 0.16 -1.78 5.41
N ILE A 59 0.13 -1.04 4.29
CA ILE A 59 -1.11 -0.71 3.58
C ILE A 59 -1.86 -1.99 3.15
N ARG A 60 -1.12 -3.04 2.78
CA ARG A 60 -1.69 -4.34 2.42
C ARG A 60 -2.30 -5.05 3.64
N MET A 61 -1.60 -5.05 4.78
CA MET A 61 -2.11 -5.62 6.03
C MET A 61 -3.33 -4.86 6.54
N ASP A 62 -3.32 -3.53 6.50
CA ASP A 62 -4.45 -2.69 6.88
C ASP A 62 -5.66 -2.98 6.00
N SER A 63 -5.46 -3.14 4.68
CA SER A 63 -6.53 -3.53 3.77
C SER A 63 -7.08 -4.92 4.06
N LEU A 64 -6.25 -5.84 4.55
CA LEU A 64 -6.67 -7.20 4.91
C LEU A 64 -7.49 -7.19 6.21
N ALA A 65 -7.02 -6.46 7.22
CA ALA A 65 -7.75 -6.22 8.46
C ALA A 65 -9.11 -5.54 8.19
N GLU A 66 -9.16 -4.54 7.31
CA GLU A 66 -10.41 -3.86 6.92
C GLU A 66 -11.40 -4.84 6.28
N LYS A 67 -10.94 -5.77 5.43
CA LYS A 67 -11.79 -6.79 4.80
C LYS A 67 -12.29 -7.83 5.80
N HIS A 68 -11.45 -8.22 6.75
CA HIS A 68 -11.84 -9.11 7.85
C HIS A 68 -12.95 -8.48 8.69
N SER A 69 -12.74 -7.23 9.14
CA SER A 69 -13.73 -6.51 9.96
C SER A 69 -15.06 -6.25 9.26
N LYS A 70 -15.05 -6.17 7.92
CA LYS A 70 -16.27 -5.99 7.10
C LYS A 70 -16.95 -7.31 6.70
N GLY A 71 -16.48 -8.46 7.19
CA GLY A 71 -17.04 -9.77 6.85
C GLY A 71 -16.85 -10.20 5.40
N ASN A 72 -15.95 -9.55 4.64
CA ASN A 72 -15.64 -9.95 3.27
C ASN A 72 -14.59 -11.06 3.26
N PHE A 73 -14.98 -12.24 3.75
CA PHE A 73 -14.07 -13.39 3.91
C PHE A 73 -13.51 -13.90 2.57
N ARG A 74 -14.31 -13.84 1.49
CA ARG A 74 -13.85 -14.22 0.15
C ARG A 74 -12.71 -13.32 -0.33
N GLY A 75 -12.88 -12.01 -0.24
CA GLY A 75 -11.86 -11.03 -0.61
C GLY A 75 -10.65 -11.03 0.35
N PHE A 76 -10.87 -11.41 1.61
CA PHE A 76 -9.81 -11.61 2.60
C PHE A 76 -8.91 -12.78 2.20
N TRP A 77 -9.44 -14.00 2.05
CA TRP A 77 -8.64 -15.19 1.73
C TRP A 77 -7.94 -15.11 0.37
N GLN A 78 -8.57 -14.47 -0.63
CA GLN A 78 -7.95 -14.19 -1.92
C GLN A 78 -6.72 -13.26 -1.81
N ASP A 79 -6.69 -12.35 -0.85
CA ASP A 79 -5.56 -11.45 -0.67
C ASP A 79 -4.53 -12.01 0.32
N THR A 80 -4.96 -12.76 1.34
CA THR A 80 -4.11 -13.52 2.27
C THR A 80 -3.25 -14.54 1.52
N SER A 81 -3.82 -15.29 0.58
CA SER A 81 -3.07 -16.28 -0.24
C SER A 81 -1.95 -15.65 -1.07
N LYS A 82 -2.10 -14.38 -1.48
CA LYS A 82 -1.06 -13.63 -2.21
C LYS A 82 0.00 -13.01 -1.27
N VAL A 83 -0.22 -13.03 0.05
CA VAL A 83 0.74 -12.59 1.07
C VAL A 83 1.52 -13.82 1.56
N ASN A 84 0.81 -14.93 1.78
CA ASN A 84 1.35 -16.22 2.18
C ASN A 84 1.89 -17.01 0.97
N VAL A 85 2.81 -16.41 0.22
CA VAL A 85 3.76 -17.21 -0.56
C VAL A 85 4.88 -17.57 0.42
N ALA A 86 4.62 -18.55 1.30
CA ALA A 86 5.67 -19.06 2.16
C ALA A 86 6.78 -19.69 1.29
N PRO A 87 8.07 -19.54 1.64
CA PRO A 87 9.07 -20.49 1.18
C PRO A 87 8.63 -21.89 1.64
N GLY A 88 8.95 -22.90 0.83
CA GLY A 88 8.42 -24.27 0.89
C GLY A 88 8.03 -24.78 2.28
N LEU A 89 6.88 -25.48 2.30
CA LEU A 89 6.37 -26.27 3.42
C LEU A 89 7.49 -26.79 4.34
N PRO A 90 7.37 -26.66 5.68
CA PRO A 90 8.24 -27.43 6.56
C PRO A 90 8.10 -28.91 6.19
N VAL A 91 9.25 -29.57 6.00
CA VAL A 91 9.38 -31.01 5.79
C VAL A 91 8.53 -31.74 6.83
N SER A 92 7.75 -32.72 6.35
CA SER A 92 7.02 -33.74 7.09
C SER A 92 7.48 -33.88 8.55
N VAL A 93 6.60 -33.55 9.48
CA VAL A 93 6.73 -34.07 10.85
C VAL A 93 6.21 -35.50 10.77
N ASP A 94 7.12 -36.46 10.78
CA ASP A 94 6.79 -37.88 10.78
C ASP A 94 5.79 -38.20 11.89
N ASP A 95 4.72 -38.89 11.51
CA ASP A 95 3.75 -39.51 12.40
C ASP A 95 4.48 -40.33 13.48
N VAL A 96 4.46 -39.84 14.72
CA VAL A 96 4.59 -40.72 15.88
C VAL A 96 3.27 -40.69 16.62
N GLN A 97 2.41 -41.64 16.26
CA GLN A 97 1.37 -42.11 17.16
C GLN A 97 2.02 -42.98 18.23
N ASP A 98 2.09 -42.48 19.46
CA ASP A 98 2.21 -43.35 20.64
C ASP A 98 1.04 -43.08 21.59
N PRO A 99 -0.03 -43.90 21.56
CA PRO A 99 -1.14 -43.80 22.50
C PRO A 99 -0.86 -44.68 23.73
N LYS A 100 0.18 -44.38 24.52
CA LYS A 100 0.56 -45.26 25.65
C LYS A 100 0.73 -44.66 27.04
N ASP A 101 0.49 -43.37 27.28
CA ASP A 101 0.63 -42.80 28.64
C ASP A 101 -0.58 -42.00 29.16
N ILE A 102 -1.80 -42.30 28.70
CA ILE A 102 -2.99 -41.95 29.51
C ILE A 102 -3.35 -43.18 30.35
N ALA A 103 -2.50 -43.46 31.34
CA ALA A 103 -2.79 -44.41 32.40
C ALA A 103 -3.63 -43.72 33.49
N ARG A 104 -4.91 -44.12 33.50
CA ARG A 104 -5.87 -44.33 34.60
C ARG A 104 -5.81 -43.47 35.87
#